data_AF-A0A847S3Y0-F1
#
_entry.id   AF-A0A847S3Y0-F1
#
_cell.length_a   1.000
_cell.length_b   1.000
_cell.length_c   1.000
_cell.angle_alpha   90.00
_cell.angle_beta   90.00
_cell.angle_gamma   90.00
#
_symmetry.space_group_name_H-M   'P 1'
#
loop_
_entity.id
_entity.type
_entity.pdbx_description
1 polymer ?
#
loop_
_entity_poly.entity_id
_entity_poly.type
_entity_poly.pdbx_seq_one_letter_code
_entity_poly.pdbx_strand_id
1 'polypeptide(L)'
;MSVNNIKVYDILRKDLHLGDKKAQELISEMDAIYGKELLKTDVKELSTKLDKVDTKMDEVKKDLVSYQTKLGSLQTQMQTDFKEICSKIGNTGLIQYVTITGTILGIIWTYIKFFK
;
A
#
# COMPACT_ATOMS: atom_id res chain seq x y z
N MET A 1 24.36 37.48 -18.61
CA MET A 1 23.30 37.81 -19.59
C MET A 1 23.22 36.68 -20.60
N SER A 2 22.04 36.11 -20.82
CA SER A 2 21.82 35.11 -21.86
C SER A 2 22.09 35.72 -23.24
N VAL A 3 22.63 34.94 -24.18
CA VAL A 3 22.95 35.39 -25.55
C VAL A 3 21.72 35.97 -26.26
N ASN A 4 20.52 35.49 -25.90
CA ASN A 4 19.25 36.03 -26.42
C ASN A 4 18.96 37.44 -25.90
N ASN A 5 19.33 37.76 -24.66
CA ASN A 5 19.06 39.07 -24.07
C ASN A 5 19.93 40.16 -24.69
N ILE A 6 21.13 39.80 -25.18
CA ILE A 6 22.01 40.72 -25.91
C ILE A 6 21.41 41.08 -27.28
N LYS A 7 20.81 40.10 -28.00
CA LYS A 7 20.14 40.36 -29.28
C LYS A 7 18.88 41.21 -29.11
N VAL A 8 18.09 40.94 -28.06
CA VAL A 8 16.89 41.74 -27.74
C VAL A 8 17.26 43.17 -27.34
N TYR A 9 18.33 43.36 -26.57
CA TYR A 9 18.86 44.70 -26.26
C TYR A 9 19.23 45.49 -27.50
N ASP A 10 19.94 44.85 -28.42
CA ASP A 10 20.38 45.47 -29.67
C ASP A 10 19.20 45.88 -30.56
N ILE A 11 18.14 45.07 -30.62
CA ILE A 11 16.90 45.38 -31.35
C ILE A 11 16.18 46.57 -30.70
N LEU A 12 16.00 46.55 -29.37
CA LEU A 12 15.33 47.64 -28.63
C LEU A 12 16.06 48.99 -28.80
N ARG A 13 17.38 48.95 -28.89
CA ARG A 13 18.22 50.15 -29.07
C ARG A 13 18.27 50.63 -30.52
N LYS A 14 18.44 49.73 -31.49
CA LYS A 14 18.68 50.06 -32.91
C LYS A 14 17.40 50.25 -33.71
N ASP A 15 16.44 49.34 -33.55
CA ASP A 15 15.21 49.35 -34.36
C ASP A 15 14.12 50.21 -33.74
N LEU A 16 14.12 50.33 -32.41
CA LEU A 16 13.08 51.03 -31.66
C LEU A 16 13.57 52.36 -31.04
N HIS A 17 14.87 52.67 -31.16
CA HIS A 17 15.51 53.88 -30.62
C HIS A 17 15.21 54.15 -29.14
N LEU A 18 15.04 53.11 -28.32
CA LEU A 18 14.90 53.30 -26.89
C LEU A 18 16.23 53.73 -26.27
N GLY A 19 16.16 54.67 -25.33
CA GLY A 19 17.30 55.00 -24.48
C GLY A 19 17.73 53.79 -23.64
N ASP A 20 19.04 53.64 -23.43
CA ASP A 20 19.67 52.46 -22.79
C ASP A 20 18.99 52.03 -21.48
N LYS A 21 18.57 53.00 -20.66
CA LYS A 21 17.87 52.74 -19.40
C LYS A 21 16.55 52.00 -19.59
N LYS A 22 15.73 52.39 -20.58
CA LYS A 22 14.43 51.75 -20.86
C LYS A 22 14.58 50.38 -21.51
N ALA A 23 15.58 50.21 -22.37
CA ALA A 23 15.87 48.91 -22.99
C ALA A 23 16.31 47.87 -21.94
N GLN A 24 17.13 48.28 -20.97
CA GLN A 24 17.58 47.40 -19.88
C GLN A 24 16.45 47.04 -18.92
N GLU A 25 15.55 47.98 -18.63
CA GLU A 25 14.36 47.76 -17.80
C GLU A 25 13.43 46.71 -18.44
N LEU A 26 13.12 46.85 -19.73
CA LEU A 26 12.30 45.90 -20.48
C LEU A 26 12.87 44.48 -20.50
N ILE A 27 14.19 44.33 -20.67
CA ILE A 27 14.81 42.99 -20.64
C ILE A 27 14.71 42.36 -19.25
N SER A 28 14.89 43.17 -18.21
CA SER A 28 14.79 42.68 -16.83
C SER A 28 13.36 42.23 -16.50
N GLU A 29 12.35 42.97 -16.99
CA GLU A 29 10.96 42.57 -16.88
C GLU A 29 10.64 41.30 -17.67
N MET A 30 11.15 41.18 -18.90
CA MET A 30 10.98 39.98 -19.72
C MET A 30 11.60 38.75 -19.04
N ASP A 31 12.83 38.85 -18.54
CA ASP A 31 13.50 37.77 -17.81
C ASP A 31 12.68 37.36 -16.57
N ALA A 32 12.16 38.33 -15.83
CA ALA A 32 11.30 38.07 -14.67
C ALA A 32 9.99 37.36 -15.05
N ILE A 33 9.37 37.75 -16.17
CA ILE A 33 8.15 37.10 -16.70
C ILE A 33 8.45 35.67 -17.13
N TYR A 34 9.50 35.44 -17.92
CA TYR A 34 9.90 34.10 -18.35
C TYR A 34 10.22 33.19 -17.16
N GLY A 35 10.94 33.70 -16.15
CA GLY A 35 11.21 32.97 -14.92
C GLY A 35 9.92 32.59 -14.18
N LYS A 36 8.95 33.50 -14.13
CA LYS A 36 7.64 33.25 -13.50
C LYS A 36 6.81 32.20 -14.27
N GLU A 37 6.86 32.20 -15.60
CA GLU A 37 6.17 31.18 -16.40
C GLU A 37 6.77 29.78 -16.26
N LEU A 38 8.10 29.68 -16.22
CA LEU A 38 8.81 28.44 -15.92
C LEU A 38 8.40 27.90 -14.55
N LEU A 39 8.46 28.74 -13.51
CA LEU A 39 8.03 28.36 -12.16
C LEU A 39 6.56 27.92 -12.12
N LYS A 40 5.66 28.59 -12.86
CA LYS A 40 4.26 28.20 -12.94
C LYS A 40 4.08 26.82 -13.59
N THR A 41 4.90 26.51 -14.59
CA THR A 41 4.91 25.21 -15.27
C THR A 41 5.41 24.11 -14.34
N ASP A 42 6.53 24.34 -13.64
CA ASP A 42 7.09 23.41 -12.66
C ASP A 42 6.13 23.14 -11.51
N VAL A 43 5.46 24.17 -10.99
CA VAL A 43 4.43 24.04 -9.96
C VAL A 43 3.25 23.19 -10.44
N LYS A 44 2.82 23.37 -11.69
CA LYS A 44 1.72 22.57 -12.27
C LYS A 44 2.13 21.10 -12.44
N GLU A 45 3.36 20.84 -12.85
CA GLU A 45 3.89 19.48 -12.96
C GLU A 45 3.99 18.82 -11.58
N LEU A 46 4.49 19.54 -10.57
CA LEU A 46 4.53 19.07 -9.19
C LEU A 46 3.14 18.78 -8.64
N SER A 47 2.15 19.63 -8.89
CA SER A 47 0.75 19.39 -8.51
C SER A 47 0.23 18.09 -9.13
N THR A 48 0.50 17.87 -10.43
CA THR A 48 0.08 16.65 -11.12
C THR A 48 0.77 15.40 -10.55
N LYS A 49 2.04 15.52 -10.16
CA LYS A 49 2.77 14.43 -9.48
C LYS A 49 2.19 14.15 -8.10
N LEU A 50 1.81 15.19 -7.35
CA LEU A 50 1.17 15.07 -6.05
C LEU A 50 -0.16 14.33 -6.16
N ASP A 51 -1.02 14.70 -7.12
CA ASP A 51 -2.32 14.05 -7.34
C ASP A 51 -2.16 12.55 -7.67
N LYS A 52 -1.13 12.19 -8.44
CA LYS A 52 -0.79 10.79 -8.74
C LYS A 52 -0.32 10.03 -7.49
N VAL A 53 0.44 10.69 -6.61
CA VAL A 53 0.87 10.09 -5.34
C VAL A 53 -0.32 9.87 -4.43
N ASP A 54 -1.23 10.84 -4.34
CA ASP A 54 -2.44 10.76 -3.52
C ASP A 54 -3.34 9.59 -3.98
N THR A 55 -3.55 9.49 -5.30
CA THR A 55 -4.29 8.36 -5.89
C THR A 55 -3.67 7.01 -5.54
N LYS A 56 -2.34 6.87 -5.67
CA LYS A 56 -1.63 5.63 -5.30
C LYS A 56 -1.72 5.35 -3.80
N MET A 57 -1.70 6.38 -2.97
CA MET A 57 -1.82 6.23 -1.52
C MET A 57 -3.20 5.70 -1.14
N ASP A 58 -4.25 6.14 -1.82
CA ASP A 58 -5.61 5.62 -1.60
C ASP A 58 -5.78 4.18 -2.10
N GLU A 59 -5.15 3.80 -3.21
CA GLU A 59 -5.08 2.39 -3.66
C GLU A 59 -4.40 1.51 -2.60
N VAL A 60 -3.26 1.94 -2.06
CA VAL A 60 -2.54 1.22 -1.00
C VAL A 60 -3.38 1.08 0.27
N LYS A 61 -4.10 2.13 0.68
CA LYS A 61 -5.03 2.04 1.82
C LYS A 61 -6.12 1.00 1.59
N LYS A 62 -6.69 0.96 0.39
CA LYS A 62 -7.74 -0.01 0.02
C LYS A 62 -7.19 -1.44 0.07
N ASP A 63 -6.00 -1.67 -0.45
CA ASP A 63 -5.34 -2.97 -0.38
C ASP A 63 -5.07 -3.39 1.06
N LEU A 64 -4.62 -2.47 1.91
CA LEU A 64 -4.35 -2.75 3.32
C LEU A 64 -5.62 -3.18 4.07
N VAL A 65 -6.75 -2.50 3.83
CA VAL A 65 -8.07 -2.90 4.39
C VAL A 65 -8.49 -4.29 3.90
N SER A 66 -8.25 -4.61 2.62
CA SER A 66 -8.51 -5.93 2.05
C SER A 66 -7.66 -7.02 2.72
N TYR A 67 -6.36 -6.78 2.92
CA TYR A 67 -5.48 -7.70 3.64
C TYR A 67 -5.91 -7.90 5.09
N GLN A 68 -6.28 -6.83 5.79
CA GLN A 68 -6.77 -6.91 7.16
C GLN A 68 -8.04 -7.78 7.26
N THR A 69 -8.96 -7.63 6.31
CA THR A 69 -10.18 -8.44 6.23
C THR A 69 -9.86 -9.92 5.99
N LYS A 70 -8.96 -10.21 5.04
CA LYS A 70 -8.50 -11.58 4.76
C LYS A 70 -7.82 -12.21 5.98
N LEU A 71 -6.95 -11.49 6.67
CA LEU A 71 -6.32 -11.96 7.91
C LEU A 71 -7.35 -12.26 9.00
N GLY A 72 -8.35 -11.39 9.17
CA GLY A 72 -9.44 -11.63 10.11
C GLY A 72 -10.21 -12.91 9.79
N SER A 73 -10.56 -13.12 8.51
CA SER A 73 -11.24 -14.35 8.08
C SER A 73 -10.39 -15.61 8.32
N LEU A 74 -9.09 -15.54 8.02
CA LEU A 74 -8.16 -16.65 8.23
C LEU A 74 -8.00 -16.98 9.72
N GLN A 75 -7.95 -15.97 10.58
CA GLN A 75 -7.92 -16.18 12.04
C GLN A 75 -9.19 -16.88 12.52
N THR A 76 -10.37 -16.47 12.06
CA THR A 76 -11.64 -17.13 12.43
C THR A 76 -11.74 -18.56 11.91
N GLN A 77 -11.24 -18.82 10.70
CA GLN A 77 -11.18 -20.15 10.13
C GLN A 77 -10.24 -21.05 10.94
N MET A 78 -9.03 -20.58 11.24
CA MET A 78 -8.08 -21.33 12.07
C MET A 78 -8.67 -21.65 13.45
N GLN A 79 -9.33 -20.69 14.11
CA GLN A 79 -9.99 -20.94 15.40
C GLN A 79 -11.08 -22.02 15.30
N THR A 80 -11.85 -22.01 14.21
CA THR A 80 -12.89 -23.00 13.95
C THR A 80 -12.28 -24.38 13.72
N ASP A 81 -11.27 -24.46 12.85
CA ASP A 81 -10.55 -25.70 12.54
C ASP A 81 -9.89 -26.29 13.80
N PHE A 82 -9.24 -25.45 14.62
CA PHE A 82 -8.67 -25.89 15.89
C PHE A 82 -9.73 -26.43 16.85
N LYS A 83 -10.88 -25.75 16.96
CA LYS A 83 -11.98 -26.21 17.82
C LYS A 83 -12.53 -27.55 17.34
N GLU A 84 -12.67 -27.73 16.03
CA GLU A 84 -13.11 -28.99 15.43
C GLU A 84 -12.11 -30.12 15.70
N ILE A 85 -10.81 -29.86 15.51
CA ILE A 85 -9.73 -30.81 15.80
C ILE A 85 -9.75 -31.22 17.27
N CYS A 86 -9.84 -30.26 18.21
CA CYS A 86 -9.92 -30.57 19.64
C CYS A 86 -11.14 -31.43 20.00
N SER A 87 -12.30 -31.12 19.41
CA SER A 87 -13.52 -31.92 19.61
C SER A 87 -13.34 -33.35 19.09
N LYS A 88 -12.78 -33.49 17.88
CA LYS A 88 -12.55 -34.80 17.26
C LYS A 88 -11.56 -35.64 18.06
N ILE A 89 -10.44 -35.07 18.50
CA ILE A 89 -9.44 -35.74 19.34
C ILE A 89 -10.04 -36.20 20.67
N GLY A 90 -10.83 -35.34 21.33
CA GLY A 90 -11.50 -35.70 22.58
C GLY A 90 -12.45 -36.88 22.41
N ASN A 91 -13.27 -36.85 21.35
CA ASN A 91 -14.25 -37.92 21.10
C ASN A 91 -13.59 -39.24 20.68
N THR A 92 -12.58 -39.21 19.79
CA THR A 92 -11.86 -40.44 19.40
C THR A 92 -11.08 -41.04 20.57
N GLY A 93 -10.47 -40.22 21.43
CA GLY A 93 -9.78 -40.69 22.63
C GLY A 93 -10.71 -41.42 23.60
N LEU A 94 -11.91 -40.88 23.85
CA LEU A 94 -12.92 -41.52 24.69
C LEU A 94 -13.40 -42.85 24.11
N ILE A 95 -13.68 -42.92 22.80
CA ILE A 95 -14.12 -44.15 22.14
C ILE A 95 -13.03 -45.24 22.23
N GLN A 96 -11.77 -44.89 22.00
CA GLN A 96 -10.65 -45.83 22.12
C GLN A 96 -10.51 -46.35 23.54
N TYR A 97 -10.59 -45.48 24.55
CA TYR A 97 -10.52 -45.87 25.96
C TYR A 97 -11.64 -46.86 26.33
N VAL A 98 -12.89 -46.57 25.95
CA VAL A 98 -14.04 -47.47 26.19
C VAL A 98 -13.86 -48.82 25.49
N THR A 99 -13.35 -48.81 24.26
CA THR A 99 -13.12 -50.03 23.46
C THR A 99 -12.05 -50.92 24.09
N ILE A 100 -10.94 -50.34 24.54
CA ILE A 100 -9.83 -51.07 25.17
C ILE A 100 -10.27 -51.63 26.54
N THR A 101 -10.91 -50.81 27.37
CA THR A 101 -11.38 -51.28 28.70
C THR A 101 -12.45 -52.36 28.59
N GLY A 102 -13.37 -52.23 27.62
CA GLY A 102 -14.39 -53.24 27.34
C GLY A 102 -13.81 -54.58 26.88
N THR A 103 -12.80 -54.57 26.00
CA THR A 103 -12.13 -55.82 25.56
C THR A 103 -11.38 -56.50 26.70
N ILE A 104 -10.65 -55.76 27.54
CA ILE A 104 -9.97 -56.31 28.73
C ILE A 104 -10.97 -56.95 29.70
N LEU A 105 -12.07 -56.27 30.02
CA LEU A 105 -13.11 -56.81 30.89
C LEU A 105 -13.76 -58.08 30.32
N GLY A 106 -14.03 -58.11 29.01
CA GLY A 106 -14.58 -59.29 28.33
C GLY A 106 -13.65 -60.50 28.40
N ILE A 107 -12.33 -60.28 28.23
CA ILE A 107 -11.32 -61.34 28.39
C ILE A 107 -11.34 -61.86 29.83
N ILE A 108 -11.28 -60.98 30.84
CA ILE A 108 -11.30 -61.37 32.26
C ILE A 108 -12.56 -62.18 32.59
N TRP A 109 -13.74 -61.73 32.14
CA TRP A 109 -15.00 -62.43 32.36
C TRP A 109 -15.00 -63.82 31.72
N THR A 110 -14.47 -63.95 30.51
CA THR A 110 -14.35 -65.23 29.81
C THR A 110 -13.41 -66.19 30.54
N TYR A 111 -12.26 -65.69 31.02
CA TYR A 111 -11.32 -66.46 31.84
C TYR A 111 -11.97 -66.98 33.14
N ILE A 112 -12.70 -66.11 33.85
CA ILE A 112 -13.39 -66.48 35.10
C ILE A 112 -14.47 -67.55 34.84
N LYS A 113 -15.21 -67.44 33.74
CA LYS A 113 -16.26 -68.40 33.38
C LYS A 113 -15.72 -69.77 32.99
N PHE A 114 -14.52 -69.83 32.41
CA PHE A 114 -13.94 -71.09 31.92
C PHE A 114 -13.18 -71.87 33.01
N PHE A 115 -12.62 -71.19 34.01
CA PHE A 115 -11.84 -71.80 35.10
C PHE A 115 -12.64 -72.08 36.38
N LYS A 116 -13.96 -71.88 36.35
CA LYS A 116 -14.86 -72.08 37.48
C LYS A 116 -15.95 -73.08 37.11
#